data_AF-A0A937HR16-F1
#
_entry.id   AF-A0A937HR16-F1
#
_cell.length_a   1.000
_cell.length_b   1.000
_cell.length_c   1.000
_cell.angle_alpha   90.00
_cell.angle_beta   90.00
_cell.angle_gamma   90.00
#
_symmetry.space_group_name_H-M   'P 1'
#
loop_
_entity.id
_entity.type
_entity.pdbx_description
1 polymer ?
#
loop_
_entity_poly.entity_id
_entity_poly.type
_entity_poly.pdbx_seq_one_letter_code
_entity_poly.pdbx_strand_id
1 'polypeptide(L)' 'QLGLDDAFIDAVCLIEWPDRLKKLLPKTNLSIHLYMADGDDGDDSSSSIRFADITAPPHWAARMAAIIAKTG' A
#
# COMPACT_ATOMS: atom_id res chain seq x y z
N GLN A 1 -1.49 0.33 -26.47
CA GLN A 1 -1.12 -0.19 -25.13
C GLN A 1 -1.07 1.00 -24.19
N LEU A 2 -1.51 0.88 -22.93
CA LEU A 2 -1.67 2.01 -22.00
C LEU A 2 -0.35 2.47 -21.31
N GLY A 3 0.81 1.92 -21.69
CA GLY A 3 2.12 2.31 -21.14
C GLY A 3 2.37 1.93 -19.68
N LEU A 4 1.51 1.11 -19.07
CA LEU A 4 1.63 0.67 -17.67
C LEU A 4 2.93 -0.11 -17.40
N ASP A 5 3.36 -0.92 -18.36
CA ASP A 5 4.57 -1.74 -18.22
C ASP A 5 5.82 -0.86 -18.10
N ASP A 6 5.91 0.20 -18.91
CA ASP A 6 7.01 1.17 -18.86
C ASP A 6 6.98 1.97 -17.54
N ALA A 7 5.78 2.38 -17.11
CA ALA A 7 5.60 3.11 -15.85
C ALA A 7 6.04 2.30 -14.61
N PHE A 8 5.84 0.98 -14.61
CA PHE A 8 6.28 0.10 -13.51
C PHE A 8 7.80 -0.06 -13.42
N ILE A 9 8.53 0.20 -14.51
CA ILE A 9 9.99 0.07 -14.55
C ILE A 9 10.65 1.38 -14.12
N ASP A 10 10.19 2.50 -14.66
CA ASP A 10 10.90 3.78 -14.54
C ASP A 10 10.41 4.66 -13.37
N ALA A 11 9.25 4.35 -12.78
CA ALA A 11 8.63 5.19 -11.78
C ALA A 11 8.08 4.40 -10.57
N VAL A 12 7.84 5.13 -9.48
CA VAL A 12 7.01 4.63 -8.38
C VAL A 12 5.55 4.80 -8.76
N CYS A 13 4.82 3.69 -8.85
CA CYS A 13 3.40 3.69 -9.15
C CYS A 13 2.58 3.47 -7.89
N LEU A 14 1.61 4.36 -7.63
CA LEU A 14 0.55 4.14 -6.65
C LEU A 14 -0.70 3.69 -7.38
N ILE A 15 -1.20 2.51 -7.03
CA ILE A 15 -2.34 1.88 -7.69
C ILE A 15 -3.49 1.79 -6.69
N GLU A 16 -4.54 2.57 -6.91
CA GLU A 16 -5.79 2.47 -6.16
C GLU A 16 -6.63 1.30 -6.70
N TRP A 17 -7.26 0.55 -5.80
CA TRP A 17 -8.00 -0.69 -6.11
C TRP A 17 -7.21 -1.73 -6.92
N PRO A 18 -6.12 -2.29 -6.35
CA PRO A 18 -5.23 -3.22 -7.07
C PRO A 18 -5.94 -4.48 -7.59
N ASP A 19 -7.04 -4.89 -6.95
CA ASP A 19 -7.87 -6.02 -7.38
C ASP A 19 -8.41 -5.87 -8.81
N ARG A 20 -8.59 -4.62 -9.28
CA ARG A 20 -9.05 -4.34 -10.65
C ARG A 20 -8.00 -4.66 -11.69
N LEU A 21 -6.70 -4.55 -11.35
CA LEU A 21 -5.60 -4.91 -12.25
C LEU A 21 -5.43 -6.43 -12.40
N LYS A 22 -5.91 -7.22 -11.43
CA LYS A 22 -5.86 -8.69 -11.44
C LYS A 22 -4.44 -9.20 -11.76
N LYS A 23 -4.26 -9.85 -12.92
CA LYS A 23 -2.99 -10.48 -13.34
C LYS A 23 -1.93 -9.48 -13.81
N LEU A 24 -2.29 -8.21 -14.01
CA LEU A 24 -1.37 -7.15 -14.43
C LEU A 24 -0.61 -6.53 -13.24
N LEU A 25 -0.97 -6.87 -12.01
CA LEU A 25 -0.29 -6.35 -10.84
C LEU A 25 1.14 -6.92 -10.76
N PRO A 26 2.18 -6.09 -10.63
CA PRO A 26 3.56 -6.56 -10.54
C PRO A 26 3.75 -7.46 -9.32
N LYS A 27 4.48 -8.57 -9.45
CA LYS A 27 4.79 -9.47 -8.31
C LYS A 27 5.70 -8.82 -7.26
N THR A 28 6.35 -7.74 -7.62
CA THR A 28 7.26 -6.97 -6.77
C THR A 28 6.56 -5.86 -5.98
N ASN A 29 5.24 -5.73 -6.10
CA ASN A 29 4.48 -4.67 -5.43
C ASN A 29 4.61 -4.74 -3.90
N LEU A 30 4.45 -3.58 -3.26
CA LEU A 30 4.17 -3.46 -1.83
C LEU A 30 2.69 -3.12 -1.71
N SER A 31 1.97 -3.92 -0.92
CA SER A 31 0.53 -3.77 -0.71
C SER A 31 0.25 -3.05 0.59
N ILE A 32 -0.66 -2.08 0.56
CA ILE A 32 -1.12 -1.32 1.72
C ILE A 32 -2.63 -1.54 1.83
N HIS A 33 -3.07 -2.08 2.97
CA HIS A 33 -4.49 -2.23 3.28
C HIS A 33 -4.85 -1.22 4.37
N LEU A 34 -5.77 -0.29 4.05
CA LEU A 34 -6.22 0.75 4.96
C LEU A 34 -7.57 0.37 5.57
N TYR A 35 -7.70 0.51 6.88
CA TYR A 35 -8.92 0.17 7.62
C TYR A 35 -9.14 1.07 8.84
N MET A 36 -10.35 1.05 9.36
CA MET A 36 -10.74 1.73 10.60
C MET A 36 -10.78 0.71 11.74
N ALA A 37 -10.64 1.18 12.99
CA ALA A 37 -10.85 0.30 14.14
C ALA A 37 -12.31 -0.19 14.18
N ASP A 38 -12.50 -1.41 14.68
CA ASP A 38 -13.82 -1.96 14.92
C ASP A 38 -14.61 -1.04 15.88
N GLY A 39 -15.83 -0.66 15.49
CA GLY A 39 -16.74 0.18 16.29
C GLY A 39 -16.68 1.68 15.98
N ASP A 40 -15.91 2.09 14.98
CA ASP A 40 -15.90 3.46 14.46
C ASP A 40 -16.84 3.59 13.25
N ASP A 41 -18.15 3.72 13.54
CA ASP A 41 -19.22 3.79 12.53
C ASP A 41 -19.31 5.15 11.81
N GLY A 42 -18.28 6.00 11.93
CA GLY A 42 -18.10 7.19 11.09
C GLY A 42 -19.08 8.34 11.33
N ASP A 43 -19.89 8.29 12.40
CA ASP A 43 -20.86 9.33 12.75
C ASP A 43 -20.26 10.49 13.55
N ASP A 44 -19.06 10.30 14.14
CA ASP A 44 -18.34 11.38 14.81
C ASP A 44 -17.20 11.91 13.93
N SER A 45 -17.31 13.19 13.53
CA SER A 45 -16.28 13.90 12.76
C SER A 45 -15.00 14.20 13.55
N SER A 46 -14.87 13.65 14.76
CA SER A 46 -13.63 13.67 15.52
C SER A 46 -12.63 12.68 14.91
N SER A 47 -11.37 13.11 14.80
CA SER A 47 -10.28 12.45 14.07
C SER A 47 -10.17 10.94 14.33
N SER A 48 -10.87 10.18 13.50
CA SER A 48 -10.87 8.73 13.56
C SER A 48 -9.50 8.17 13.15
N ILE A 49 -8.95 7.29 13.99
CA ILE A 49 -7.64 6.67 13.74
C ILE A 49 -7.75 5.76 12.52
N ARG A 50 -6.86 5.96 11.53
CA ARG A 50 -6.71 5.07 10.37
C ARG A 50 -5.56 4.11 10.62
N PHE A 51 -5.83 2.83 10.42
CA PHE A 51 -4.84 1.76 10.48
C PHE A 51 -4.41 1.36 9.08
N ALA A 52 -3.17 0.87 8.97
CA ALA A 52 -2.60 0.41 7.73
C ALA A 52 -1.79 -0.87 7.95
N ASP A 53 -2.17 -1.95 7.28
CA ASP A 53 -1.34 -3.15 7.19
C ASP A 53 -0.50 -3.08 5.92
N ILE A 54 0.80 -3.32 6.05
CA ILE A 54 1.73 -3.31 4.93
C ILE A 54 2.27 -4.72 4.72
N THR A 55 2.04 -5.27 3.53
CA THR A 55 2.59 -6.56 3.10
C THR A 55 3.48 -6.37 1.90
N ALA A 56 4.69 -6.94 1.93
CA ALA A 56 5.64 -6.80 0.85
C ALA A 56 6.48 -8.08 0.65
N PRO A 57 6.88 -8.42 -0.59
CA PRO A 57 7.80 -9.52 -0.85
C PRO A 57 9.20 -9.28 -0.23
N PRO A 58 10.02 -10.34 -0.02
CA PRO A 58 11.27 -10.26 0.74
C PRO A 58 12.26 -9.18 0.31
N HIS A 59 12.31 -8.82 -0.96
CA HIS A 59 13.22 -7.77 -1.47
C HIS A 59 12.95 -6.37 -0.87
N TRP A 60 11.78 -6.14 -0.26
CA TRP A 60 11.46 -4.90 0.46
C TRP A 60 11.99 -4.87 1.90
N ALA A 61 12.42 -5.98 2.47
CA ALA A 61 12.71 -6.11 3.91
C ALA A 61 13.69 -5.04 4.42
N ALA A 62 14.79 -4.79 3.69
CA ALA A 62 15.78 -3.78 4.07
C ALA A 62 15.20 -2.35 4.07
N ARG A 63 14.34 -2.03 3.09
CA ARG A 63 13.67 -0.71 3.00
C ARG A 63 12.66 -0.54 4.13
N MET A 64 11.88 -1.58 4.45
CA MET A 64 10.91 -1.56 5.53
C MET A 64 11.59 -1.41 6.90
N ALA A 65 12.66 -2.15 7.16
CA ALA A 65 13.43 -2.04 8.39
C ALA A 65 13.98 -0.62 8.60
N ALA A 66 14.47 0.02 7.53
CA ALA A 66 14.95 1.40 7.59
C ALA A 66 13.85 2.43 7.89
N ILE A 67 12.60 2.18 7.47
CA ILE A 67 11.46 3.05 7.79
C ILE A 67 11.04 2.85 9.25
N ILE A 68 10.91 1.60 9.71
CA ILE A 68 10.51 1.29 11.09
C ILE A 68 11.51 1.90 12.09
N ALA A 69 12.81 1.76 11.83
CA ALA A 69 13.86 2.31 12.68
C ALA A 69 13.91 3.85 12.73
N LYS A 70 13.24 4.56 11.81
CA LYS A 70 13.14 6.03 11.82
C LYS A 70 11.91 6.54 12.58
N THR A 71 10.93 5.67 12.81
CA THR A 71 9.62 6.06 13.37
C THR A 71 9.46 5.58 14.82
N GLY A 72 10.39 4.78 15.33
CA GLY A 72 10.51 4.40 16.76
C GLY A 72 11.63 5.15 17.45
#